data_AF-A0A7J4G6F2-F1
#
_entry.id   AF-A0A7J4G6F2-F1
#
_cell.length_a   1.000
_cell.length_b   1.000
_cell.length_c   1.000
_cell.angle_alpha   90.00
_cell.angle_beta   90.00
_cell.angle_gamma   90.00
#
_symmetry.space_group_name_H-M   'P 1'
#
loop_
_entity.id
_entity.type
_entity.pdbx_description
1 polymer ?
#
loop_
_entity_poly.entity_id
_entity_poly.type
_entity_poly.pdbx_seq_one_letter_code
_entity_poly.pdbx_strand_id
1 'polypeptide(L)'
;MRNLALRYYICKKSAPHLGVLGQIENLFSDDSKYETIFNEEEIKKELGNHHVVLRYITVWMIDQILQKIRRDLPKRDQEYFQYTKCFVLVDIYTKLWNWKQKSFDYSWRDWKNFLDSDEFENFVYEYGRICFRIGREIIPKIEEPRSFFKSKESTKKFFSKTSIRKFESFINKYYKKFKRDY
;
A
#
# COMPACT_ATOMS: atom_id res chain seq x y z
N MET A 1 6.30 -15.73 -3.04
CA MET A 1 5.60 -15.05 -4.15
C MET A 1 4.09 -14.85 -3.87
N ARG A 2 3.34 -15.88 -3.47
CA ARG A 2 1.88 -15.81 -3.23
C ARG A 2 1.40 -14.62 -2.36
N ASN A 3 2.03 -14.39 -1.20
CA ASN A 3 1.67 -13.26 -0.33
C ASN A 3 1.90 -11.88 -0.97
N LEU A 4 2.90 -11.75 -1.85
CA LEU A 4 3.18 -10.52 -2.58
C LEU A 4 2.15 -10.31 -3.71
N ALA A 5 1.84 -11.37 -4.44
CA ALA A 5 0.82 -11.36 -5.48
C ALA A 5 -0.56 -11.00 -4.91
N LEU A 6 -0.91 -11.57 -3.75
CA LEU A 6 -2.10 -11.24 -2.98
C LEU A 6 -2.17 -9.75 -2.62
N ARG A 7 -1.12 -9.19 -2.02
CA ARG A 7 -1.05 -7.77 -1.64
C ARG A 7 -1.17 -6.85 -2.86
N TYR A 8 -0.47 -7.18 -3.93
CA TYR A 8 -0.58 -6.43 -5.18
C TYR A 8 -2.00 -6.50 -5.75
N TYR A 9 -2.65 -7.66 -5.71
CA TYR A 9 -4.01 -7.81 -6.21
C TYR A 9 -5.02 -6.98 -5.40
N ILE A 10 -4.88 -6.95 -4.07
CA ILE A 10 -5.67 -6.09 -3.17
C ILE A 10 -5.51 -4.62 -3.58
N CYS A 11 -4.28 -4.17 -3.82
CA CYS A 11 -3.97 -2.83 -4.33
C CYS A 11 -4.59 -2.56 -5.71
N LYS A 12 -4.41 -3.48 -6.66
CA LYS A 12 -4.94 -3.39 -8.03
C LYS A 12 -6.46 -3.27 -8.05
N LYS A 13 -7.15 -3.99 -7.16
CA LYS A 13 -8.62 -3.94 -7.03
C LYS A 13 -9.13 -2.82 -6.14
N SER A 14 -8.24 -2.11 -5.42
CA SER A 14 -8.60 -1.12 -4.41
C SER A 14 -9.63 -1.65 -3.40
N ALA A 15 -9.47 -2.91 -2.99
CA ALA A 15 -10.43 -3.64 -2.16
C ALA A 15 -9.78 -4.06 -0.81
N PRO A 16 -9.52 -3.11 0.11
CA PRO A 16 -8.81 -3.39 1.36
C PRO A 16 -9.67 -4.05 2.46
N HIS A 17 -10.99 -4.09 2.29
CA HIS A 17 -11.92 -4.53 3.34
C HIS A 17 -11.93 -6.06 3.51
N LEU A 18 -12.03 -6.52 4.76
CA LEU A 18 -11.86 -7.93 5.14
C LEU A 18 -12.85 -8.88 4.44
N GLY A 19 -14.05 -8.39 4.10
CA GLY A 19 -15.09 -9.19 3.44
C GLY A 19 -14.70 -9.68 2.04
N VAL A 20 -13.82 -8.94 1.35
CA VAL A 20 -13.27 -9.34 0.05
C VAL A 20 -11.89 -9.96 0.19
N LEU A 21 -11.12 -9.64 1.24
CA LEU A 21 -9.81 -10.26 1.46
C LEU A 21 -9.87 -11.78 1.53
N GLY A 22 -10.82 -12.36 2.28
CA GLY A 22 -10.96 -13.82 2.34
C GLY A 22 -11.32 -14.45 0.98
N GLN A 23 -12.08 -13.74 0.14
CA GLN A 23 -12.38 -14.20 -1.21
C GLN A 23 -11.15 -14.12 -2.12
N ILE A 24 -10.34 -13.06 -1.98
CA ILE A 24 -9.09 -12.92 -2.73
C ILE A 24 -8.11 -14.00 -2.27
N GLU A 25 -7.93 -14.24 -0.97
CA GLU A 25 -7.07 -15.31 -0.44
C GLU A 25 -7.44 -16.69 -1.01
N ASN A 26 -8.74 -16.96 -1.18
CA ASN A 26 -9.24 -18.18 -1.83
C ASN A 26 -8.85 -18.30 -3.32
N LEU A 27 -8.66 -17.18 -4.02
CA LEU A 27 -8.16 -17.19 -5.41
C LEU A 27 -6.67 -17.56 -5.49
N PHE A 28 -5.91 -17.32 -4.42
CA PHE A 28 -4.46 -17.59 -4.36
C PHE A 28 -4.10 -18.95 -3.73
N SER A 29 -5.11 -19.68 -3.22
CA SER A 29 -4.97 -21.05 -2.72
C SER A 29 -5.24 -22.10 -3.79
N ASP A 30 -5.84 -21.72 -4.91
CA ASP A 30 -6.08 -22.56 -6.08
C ASP A 30 -5.03 -22.26 -7.16
N ASP A 31 -4.18 -23.24 -7.46
CA ASP A 31 -3.03 -23.08 -8.37
C ASP A 31 -3.47 -22.70 -9.79
N SER A 32 -4.62 -23.19 -10.25
CA SER A 32 -5.17 -22.87 -11.57
C SER A 32 -5.58 -21.40 -11.70
N LYS A 33 -6.08 -20.80 -10.60
CA LYS A 33 -6.47 -19.38 -10.53
C LYS A 33 -5.27 -18.48 -10.26
N TYR A 34 -4.27 -18.99 -9.56
CA TYR A 34 -3.03 -18.26 -9.30
C TYR A 34 -2.33 -17.85 -10.60
N GLU A 35 -2.16 -18.78 -11.54
CA GLU A 35 -1.51 -18.51 -12.84
C GLU A 35 -2.27 -17.47 -13.67
N THR A 36 -3.61 -17.48 -13.59
CA THR A 36 -4.44 -16.47 -14.29
C THR A 36 -4.28 -15.08 -13.69
N ILE A 37 -4.03 -14.98 -12.39
CA ILE A 37 -3.90 -13.72 -11.66
C ILE A 37 -2.45 -13.20 -11.68
N PHE A 38 -1.49 -14.11 -11.63
CA PHE A 38 -0.06 -13.86 -11.63
C PHE A 38 0.54 -14.38 -12.94
N ASN A 39 0.40 -13.58 -13.99
CA ASN A 39 0.91 -13.91 -15.30
C ASN A 39 2.46 -13.86 -15.31
N GLU A 40 3.09 -15.01 -15.23
CA GLU A 40 4.56 -15.13 -15.24
C GLU A 40 5.19 -14.66 -16.57
N GLU A 41 4.46 -14.74 -17.67
CA GLU A 41 4.94 -14.24 -18.97
C GLU A 41 5.12 -12.72 -18.94
N GLU A 42 4.28 -11.99 -18.21
CA GLU A 42 4.48 -10.55 -17.99
C GLU A 42 5.69 -10.24 -17.11
N ILE A 43 6.18 -11.20 -16.33
CA ILE A 43 7.37 -11.03 -15.48
C ILE A 43 8.65 -11.30 -16.27
N LYS A 44 8.60 -12.23 -17.24
CA LYS A 44 9.73 -12.61 -18.09
C LYS A 44 10.06 -11.56 -19.17
N LYS A 45 9.18 -10.58 -19.39
CA LYS A 45 9.43 -9.48 -20.33
C LYS A 45 10.60 -8.61 -19.89
N GLU A 46 11.14 -7.86 -20.85
CA GLU A 46 12.21 -6.90 -20.60
C GLU A 46 11.76 -5.80 -19.63
N LEU A 47 12.64 -5.47 -18.68
CA LEU A 47 12.29 -4.59 -17.57
C LEU A 47 12.33 -3.11 -17.98
N GLY A 48 11.14 -2.52 -18.12
CA GLY A 48 10.93 -1.09 -18.39
C GLY A 48 10.25 -0.33 -17.24
N ASN A 49 10.06 0.99 -17.41
CA ASN A 49 9.51 1.90 -16.39
C ASN A 49 8.07 1.59 -15.93
N HIS A 50 7.34 0.79 -16.71
CA HIS A 50 5.97 0.38 -16.46
C HIS A 50 5.83 -1.11 -16.17
N HIS A 51 6.96 -1.83 -16.04
CA HIS A 51 6.99 -3.27 -15.87
C HIS A 51 6.24 -3.72 -14.60
N VAL A 52 5.56 -4.86 -14.67
CA VAL A 52 4.74 -5.39 -13.58
C VAL A 52 5.57 -5.64 -12.30
N VAL A 53 6.84 -6.05 -12.46
CA VAL A 53 7.78 -6.25 -11.35
C VAL A 53 7.96 -4.99 -10.51
N LEU A 54 7.99 -3.79 -11.13
CA LEU A 54 8.12 -2.55 -10.36
C LEU A 54 6.91 -2.32 -9.47
N ARG A 55 5.72 -2.73 -9.91
CA ARG A 55 4.50 -2.65 -9.09
C ARG A 55 4.57 -3.61 -7.91
N TYR A 56 5.04 -4.84 -8.14
CA TYR A 56 5.26 -5.81 -7.07
C TYR A 56 6.28 -5.30 -6.04
N ILE A 57 7.45 -4.86 -6.48
CA ILE A 57 8.49 -4.33 -5.59
C ILE A 57 7.95 -3.13 -4.79
N THR A 58 7.24 -2.21 -5.44
CA THR A 58 6.63 -1.05 -4.75
C THR A 58 5.69 -1.50 -3.62
N VAL A 59 4.78 -2.44 -3.89
CA VAL A 59 3.86 -2.97 -2.88
C VAL A 59 4.62 -3.68 -1.76
N TRP A 60 5.63 -4.47 -2.11
CA TRP A 60 6.46 -5.17 -1.14
C TRP A 60 7.13 -4.20 -0.19
N MET A 61 7.81 -3.18 -0.71
CA MET A 61 8.55 -2.20 0.09
C MET A 61 7.63 -1.46 1.06
N ILE A 62 6.49 -0.95 0.58
CA ILE A 62 5.49 -0.32 1.45
C ILE A 62 5.08 -1.28 2.56
N ASP A 63 4.72 -2.52 2.22
CA ASP A 63 4.24 -3.49 3.22
C ASP A 63 5.29 -3.80 4.30
N GLN A 64 6.56 -3.98 3.91
CA GLN A 64 7.65 -4.21 4.85
C GLN A 64 7.79 -3.04 5.83
N ILE A 65 7.74 -1.80 5.33
CA ILE A 65 7.79 -0.61 6.17
C ILE A 65 6.55 -0.54 7.10
N LEU A 66 5.35 -0.84 6.60
CA LEU A 66 4.14 -0.88 7.43
C LEU A 66 4.23 -1.94 8.54
N GLN A 67 4.90 -3.08 8.30
CA GLN A 67 5.18 -4.07 9.34
C GLN A 67 6.09 -3.52 10.44
N LYS A 68 7.14 -2.78 10.08
CA LYS A 68 8.03 -2.13 11.04
C LYS A 68 7.27 -1.09 11.89
N ILE A 69 6.45 -0.24 11.24
CA ILE A 69 5.65 0.81 11.91
C ILE A 69 4.75 0.25 13.02
N ARG A 70 4.27 -0.99 12.91
CA ARG A 70 3.34 -1.59 13.88
C ARG A 70 3.78 -1.43 15.33
N ARG A 71 5.08 -1.53 15.62
CA ARG A 71 5.62 -1.46 16.98
C ARG A 71 5.68 -0.03 17.52
N ASP A 72 5.72 0.96 16.64
CA ASP A 72 5.86 2.37 17.00
C ASP A 72 4.53 3.13 16.98
N LEU A 73 3.45 2.46 16.57
CA LEU A 73 2.12 3.03 16.66
C LEU A 73 1.72 3.22 18.14
N PRO A 74 1.01 4.30 18.47
CA PRO A 74 0.32 4.39 19.76
C PRO A 74 -0.53 3.14 19.99
N LYS A 75 -0.56 2.60 21.22
CA LYS A 75 -1.30 1.37 21.56
C LYS A 75 -2.74 1.34 21.01
N ARG A 76 -3.43 2.47 21.09
CA ARG A 76 -4.80 2.67 20.57
C ARG A 76 -4.95 2.49 19.07
N ASP A 77 -3.92 2.78 18.28
CA ASP A 77 -3.93 2.62 16.82
C ASP A 77 -3.41 1.21 16.46
N GLN A 78 -2.45 0.70 17.24
CA GLN A 78 -1.87 -0.65 17.10
C GLN A 78 -2.91 -1.76 17.28
N GLU A 79 -3.88 -1.58 18.18
CA GLU A 79 -4.99 -2.52 18.42
C GLU A 79 -5.73 -2.89 17.13
N TYR A 80 -5.92 -1.91 16.24
CA TYR A 80 -6.66 -2.08 14.98
C TYR A 80 -5.75 -2.35 13.77
N PHE A 81 -4.45 -2.57 13.99
CA PHE A 81 -3.48 -2.73 12.91
C PHE A 81 -3.86 -3.84 11.93
N GLN A 82 -4.31 -4.99 12.44
CA GLN A 82 -4.71 -6.14 11.61
C GLN A 82 -5.87 -5.82 10.64
N TYR A 83 -6.73 -4.86 10.99
CA TYR A 83 -7.86 -4.45 10.16
C TYR A 83 -7.52 -3.30 9.22
N THR A 84 -6.62 -2.42 9.64
CA THR A 84 -6.32 -1.16 8.95
C THR A 84 -5.12 -1.26 8.01
N LYS A 85 -4.20 -2.22 8.21
CA LYS A 85 -2.97 -2.35 7.39
C LYS A 85 -3.26 -2.38 5.89
N CYS A 86 -4.23 -3.17 5.44
CA CYS A 86 -4.57 -3.25 4.01
C CYS A 86 -5.11 -1.93 3.47
N PHE A 87 -5.88 -1.17 4.27
CA PHE A 87 -6.36 0.16 3.87
C PHE A 87 -5.19 1.13 3.67
N VAL A 88 -4.26 1.16 4.61
CA VAL A 88 -3.05 2.00 4.53
C VAL A 88 -2.19 1.61 3.33
N LEU A 89 -1.99 0.30 3.10
CA LEU A 89 -1.22 -0.21 1.96
C LEU A 89 -1.82 0.23 0.63
N VAL A 90 -3.14 0.02 0.43
CA VAL A 90 -3.84 0.39 -0.80
C VAL A 90 -3.78 1.89 -1.03
N ASP A 91 -3.98 2.70 0.01
CA ASP A 91 -3.93 4.16 -0.08
C ASP A 91 -2.56 4.67 -0.54
N ILE A 92 -1.50 4.24 0.14
CA ILE A 92 -0.13 4.64 -0.18
C ILE A 92 0.24 4.18 -1.58
N TYR A 93 0.01 2.91 -1.90
CA TYR A 93 0.35 2.36 -3.22
C TYR A 93 -0.34 3.12 -4.36
N THR A 94 -1.65 3.34 -4.24
CA THR A 94 -2.44 3.96 -5.31
C THR A 94 -1.98 5.38 -5.58
N LYS A 95 -1.79 6.17 -4.50
CA LYS A 95 -1.32 7.55 -4.60
C LYS A 95 0.13 7.63 -5.07
N LEU A 96 0.99 6.74 -4.59
CA LEU A 96 2.40 6.67 -4.98
C LEU A 96 2.55 6.32 -6.45
N TRP A 97 1.80 5.33 -6.94
CA TRP A 97 1.86 4.95 -8.34
C TRP A 97 1.35 6.08 -9.24
N ASN A 98 0.25 6.74 -8.86
CA ASN A 98 -0.26 7.91 -9.58
C ASN A 98 0.74 9.07 -9.59
N TRP A 99 1.41 9.31 -8.47
CA TRP A 99 2.46 10.33 -8.36
C TRP A 99 3.68 9.96 -9.22
N LYS A 100 4.13 8.70 -9.18
CA LYS A 100 5.25 8.20 -10.01
C LYS A 100 5.00 8.49 -11.48
N GLN A 101 3.81 8.22 -11.99
CA GLN A 101 3.47 8.44 -13.40
C GLN A 101 3.49 9.92 -13.81
N LYS A 102 3.41 10.86 -12.86
CA LYS A 102 3.33 12.31 -13.13
C LYS A 102 4.61 13.07 -12.79
N SER A 103 5.43 12.56 -11.88
CA SER A 103 6.49 13.34 -11.23
C SER A 103 7.82 12.60 -11.11
N PHE A 104 7.87 11.33 -11.53
CA PHE A 104 9.07 10.52 -11.49
C PHE A 104 9.60 10.29 -12.91
N ASP A 105 10.53 11.14 -13.33
CA ASP A 105 11.06 11.17 -14.70
C ASP A 105 12.32 10.30 -14.91
N TYR A 106 12.68 9.48 -13.93
CA TYR A 106 13.90 8.67 -13.97
C TYR A 106 13.67 7.22 -14.37
N SER A 107 14.76 6.47 -14.54
CA SER A 107 14.73 5.07 -14.95
C SER A 107 14.13 4.17 -13.86
N TRP A 108 13.84 2.93 -14.23
CA TRP A 108 13.42 1.91 -13.27
C TRP A 108 14.48 1.66 -12.18
N ARG A 109 15.77 1.88 -12.47
CA ARG A 109 16.87 1.74 -11.50
C ARG A 109 16.76 2.82 -10.45
N ASP A 110 16.52 4.06 -10.86
CA ASP A 110 16.33 5.18 -9.95
C ASP A 110 15.07 4.99 -9.10
N TRP A 111 14.02 4.41 -9.69
CA TRP A 111 12.82 4.06 -8.94
C TRP A 111 13.13 3.05 -7.84
N LYS A 112 13.89 2.00 -8.16
CA LYS A 112 14.33 1.02 -7.17
C LYS A 112 15.21 1.68 -6.10
N ASN A 113 16.18 2.51 -6.49
CA ASN A 113 17.07 3.20 -5.56
C ASN A 113 16.28 4.11 -4.60
N PHE A 114 15.28 4.83 -5.11
CA PHE A 114 14.39 5.63 -4.27
C PHE A 114 13.59 4.74 -3.31
N LEU A 115 13.01 3.63 -3.76
CA LEU A 115 12.28 2.70 -2.89
C LEU A 115 13.14 2.09 -1.79
N ASP A 116 14.44 1.90 -2.06
CA ASP A 116 15.42 1.34 -1.11
C ASP A 116 16.01 2.41 -0.16
N SER A 117 15.65 3.69 -0.32
CA SER A 117 16.26 4.78 0.44
C SER A 117 15.56 5.07 1.77
N ASP A 118 16.31 5.66 2.70
CA ASP A 118 15.79 6.11 4.00
C ASP A 118 14.70 7.18 3.83
N GLU A 119 14.77 8.01 2.78
CA GLU A 119 13.75 9.01 2.47
C GLU A 119 12.40 8.36 2.17
N PHE A 120 12.40 7.26 1.41
CA PHE A 120 11.17 6.53 1.14
C PHE A 120 10.63 5.85 2.38
N GLU A 121 11.49 5.23 3.19
CA GLU A 121 11.09 4.65 4.48
C GLU A 121 10.46 5.70 5.39
N ASN A 122 11.12 6.86 5.56
CA ASN A 122 10.62 7.98 6.36
C ASN A 122 9.31 8.56 5.83
N PHE A 123 9.14 8.64 4.52
CA PHE A 123 7.89 9.05 3.89
C PHE A 123 6.73 8.09 4.26
N VAL A 124 6.92 6.79 4.04
CA VAL A 124 5.90 5.77 4.34
C VAL A 124 5.62 5.76 5.85
N TYR A 125 6.64 5.96 6.68
CA TYR A 125 6.51 6.06 8.12
C TYR A 125 5.60 7.22 8.56
N GLU A 126 5.91 8.45 8.15
CA GLU A 126 5.14 9.63 8.56
C GLU A 126 3.71 9.61 8.03
N TYR A 127 3.53 9.31 6.74
CA TYR A 127 2.20 9.28 6.14
C TYR A 127 1.39 8.07 6.62
N GLY A 128 2.04 6.90 6.77
CA GLY A 128 1.41 5.67 7.27
C GLY A 128 0.81 5.86 8.66
N ARG A 129 1.52 6.50 9.60
CA ARG A 129 0.98 6.80 10.95
C ARG A 129 -0.30 7.62 10.91
N ILE A 130 -0.38 8.61 10.01
CA ILE A 130 -1.60 9.40 9.83
C ILE A 130 -2.75 8.52 9.35
N CYS A 131 -2.49 7.66 8.37
CA CYS A 131 -3.49 6.75 7.82
C CYS A 131 -3.96 5.70 8.84
N PHE A 132 -3.07 5.16 9.69
CA PHE A 132 -3.48 4.27 10.78
C PHE A 132 -4.40 4.97 11.79
N ARG A 133 -4.08 6.21 12.16
CA ARG A 133 -4.94 7.02 13.03
C ARG A 133 -6.31 7.24 12.39
N ILE A 134 -6.36 7.57 11.10
CA ILE A 134 -7.63 7.69 10.35
C ILE A 134 -8.41 6.37 10.39
N GLY A 135 -7.73 5.24 10.18
CA GLY A 135 -8.32 3.90 10.25
C GLY A 135 -9.05 3.65 11.57
N ARG A 136 -8.46 4.05 12.70
CA ARG A 136 -9.13 3.99 14.01
C ARG A 136 -10.29 4.98 14.11
N GLU A 137 -10.10 6.23 13.66
CA GLU A 137 -11.09 7.31 13.82
C GLU A 137 -12.40 7.10 13.06
N ILE A 138 -12.38 6.29 12.00
CA ILE A 138 -13.60 5.98 11.23
C ILE A 138 -14.48 4.90 11.85
N ILE A 139 -14.00 4.19 12.88
CA ILE A 139 -14.75 3.13 13.56
C ILE A 139 -15.95 3.75 14.30
N PRO A 140 -17.19 3.33 14.02
CA PRO A 140 -18.36 3.81 14.73
C PRO A 140 -18.34 3.41 16.21
N LYS A 141 -18.85 4.28 17.10
CA LYS A 141 -18.83 4.04 18.56
C LYS A 141 -19.58 2.78 19.03
N ILE A 142 -20.57 2.33 18.26
CA ILE A 142 -21.52 1.28 18.65
C ILE A 142 -21.26 -0.03 17.87
N GLU A 143 -20.39 0.00 16.85
CA GLU A 143 -20.16 -1.15 15.97
C GLU A 143 -18.88 -1.90 16.35
N GLU A 144 -18.93 -3.23 16.27
CA GLU A 144 -17.75 -4.06 16.47
C GLU A 144 -16.74 -3.83 15.33
N PRO A 145 -15.46 -3.51 15.62
CA PRO A 145 -14.48 -3.09 14.62
C PRO A 145 -14.30 -4.07 13.46
N ARG A 146 -14.19 -5.37 13.73
CA ARG A 146 -13.98 -6.39 12.68
C ARG A 146 -15.16 -6.42 11.71
N SER A 147 -16.38 -6.28 12.21
CA SER A 147 -17.61 -6.23 11.42
C SER A 147 -17.64 -4.99 10.53
N PHE A 148 -17.30 -3.83 11.11
CA PHE A 148 -17.19 -2.57 10.36
C PHE A 148 -16.21 -2.69 9.19
N PHE A 149 -14.99 -3.20 9.43
CA PHE A 149 -13.94 -3.33 8.40
C PHE A 149 -14.20 -4.42 7.35
N LYS A 150 -15.26 -5.21 7.47
CA LYS A 150 -15.71 -6.11 6.38
C LYS A 150 -16.49 -5.36 5.30
N SER A 151 -17.08 -4.21 5.64
CA SER A 151 -18.00 -3.48 4.78
C SER A 151 -17.31 -2.63 3.71
N LYS A 152 -18.00 -2.40 2.58
CA LYS A 152 -17.60 -1.38 1.59
C LYS A 152 -17.65 0.04 2.17
N GLU A 153 -18.47 0.26 3.19
CA GLU A 153 -18.62 1.56 3.83
C GLU A 153 -17.34 1.99 4.55
N SER A 154 -16.66 1.05 5.24
CA SER A 154 -15.35 1.33 5.84
C SER A 154 -14.32 1.83 4.81
N THR A 155 -14.36 1.28 3.58
CA THR A 155 -13.48 1.67 2.47
C THR A 155 -13.78 3.10 2.02
N LYS A 156 -15.06 3.46 1.84
CA LYS A 156 -15.47 4.81 1.49
C LYS A 156 -15.10 5.83 2.57
N LYS A 157 -15.37 5.51 3.84
CA LYS A 157 -15.03 6.38 4.98
C LYS A 157 -13.53 6.59 5.10
N PHE A 158 -12.73 5.54 4.94
CA PHE A 158 -11.28 5.65 4.99
C PHE A 158 -10.75 6.58 3.88
N PHE A 159 -11.06 6.29 2.62
CA PHE A 159 -10.50 7.06 1.50
C PHE A 159 -10.99 8.52 1.47
N SER A 160 -12.22 8.81 1.93
CA SER A 160 -12.71 10.19 2.06
C SER A 160 -11.99 11.02 3.13
N LYS A 161 -11.31 10.38 4.09
CA LYS A 161 -10.54 11.05 5.15
C LYS A 161 -9.06 11.20 4.82
N THR A 162 -8.52 10.36 3.94
CA THR A 162 -7.15 10.51 3.45
C THR A 162 -7.04 11.61 2.41
N SER A 163 -5.92 12.33 2.35
CA SER A 163 -5.77 13.50 1.47
C SER A 163 -4.63 13.31 0.46
N ILE A 164 -4.94 13.50 -0.82
CA ILE A 164 -3.94 13.50 -1.90
C ILE A 164 -2.94 14.65 -1.74
N ARG A 165 -3.39 15.86 -1.36
CA ARG A 165 -2.52 17.01 -1.15
C ARG A 165 -1.53 16.76 0.00
N LYS A 166 -2.02 16.13 1.07
CA LYS A 166 -1.16 15.77 2.21
C LYS A 166 -0.15 14.70 1.81
N PHE A 167 -0.59 13.67 1.08
CA PHE A 167 0.29 12.66 0.51
C PHE A 167 1.40 13.31 -0.35
N GLU A 168 1.03 14.16 -1.30
CA GLU A 168 1.95 14.84 -2.20
C GLU A 168 2.94 15.74 -1.46
N SER A 169 2.48 16.42 -0.40
CA SER A 169 3.36 17.21 0.47
C SER A 169 4.46 16.36 1.11
N PHE A 170 4.13 15.17 1.64
CA PHE A 170 5.12 14.28 2.23
C PHE A 170 6.06 13.68 1.17
N ILE A 171 5.52 13.04 0.12
CA ILE A 171 6.36 12.39 -0.88
C ILE A 171 7.29 13.38 -1.58
N ASN A 172 6.83 14.59 -1.91
CA ASN A 172 7.66 15.61 -2.54
C ASN A 172 8.75 16.13 -1.59
N LYS A 173 8.46 16.26 -0.28
CA LYS A 173 9.46 16.63 0.73
C LYS A 173 10.60 15.61 0.75
N TYR A 174 10.28 14.32 0.81
CA TYR A 174 11.27 13.24 0.91
C TYR A 174 11.99 12.98 -0.41
N TYR A 175 11.26 12.99 -1.53
CA TYR A 175 11.85 12.83 -2.85
C TYR A 175 12.83 13.96 -3.19
N LYS A 176 12.54 15.20 -2.79
CA LYS A 176 13.50 16.32 -2.93
C LYS A 176 14.77 16.12 -2.12
N LYS A 177 14.71 15.46 -0.95
CA LYS A 177 15.91 15.13 -0.17
C LYS A 177 16.73 14.06 -0.87
N PHE A 178 16.07 12.98 -1.30
CA PHE A 178 16.71 11.90 -2.08
C PHE A 178 17.48 12.46 -3.29
N LYS A 179 16.87 13.38 -4.05
CA LYS A 179 17.51 14.06 -5.19
C LYS A 179 18.69 14.98 -4.87
N ARG A 180 18.88 15.36 -3.61
CA ARG A 180 20.02 16.22 -3.20
C ARG A 180 21.22 15.38 -2.80
N ASP A 181 20.96 14.17 -2.31
CA ASP A 181 21.97 13.26 -1.79
C ASP A 181 22.48 12.27 -2.86
N TYR A 182 21.83 12.26 -4.04
CA TYR A 182 22.18 11.53 -5.26
C TYR A 182 22.33 12.49 -6.45
#